data_AF-A0A7N5ZSM1-F1
#
_entry.id   AF-A0A7N5ZSM1-F1
#
_cell.length_a   1.000
_cell.length_b   1.000
_cell.length_c   1.000
_cell.angle_alpha   90.00
_cell.angle_beta   90.00
_cell.angle_gamma   90.00
#
_symmetry.space_group_name_H-M   'P 1'
#
loop_
_entity.id
_entity.type
_entity.pdbx_description
1 polymer ?
#
loop_
_entity_poly.entity_id
_entity_poly.type
_entity_poly.pdbx_seq_one_letter_code
_entity_poly.pdbx_strand_id
1 'polypeptide(L)'
;RLVSFSSDNLTHSTDFEVHRNWLAITHSLPVSRWYHENTSEWTLDYPPLFAWFEFGLSHVAQHFDRNMLVVENLNYTSPSTVLFQRLSVIFTDVVFIYAVRECCRCVKEQKGSRDLLNRPSFILAVLLLWNFGLLIVDHIHFQYNGFLFGFLLLSVAKHLKGALLFSILLNLKHIYLYVGPAYGIYLLRSYCFTQNNKDGSVRWSSFSLLRLLTLGSIVVSVCVLSIGPFIAMGQLPQVLSRLFPFKRGLCHAYWAPNIWALYNVLDKVLAMLGVRLKLLNEAELPRASMTGGLVQEFEHSVLPSISPPITFICTLLSILPAVASIWRRPRGARGFLRCLVLCALGSFMFGWHVHEKAILIPVLPLSILAVESREDAGIFLLLTTTGHYSLFPLLFTPAELPIKVVLMLIFTIYSFTALRKLHSGQLSLLHRLEVIYLLGLVAVAIACEIVFPLSPWQQRFPFLPLLTTSVYCSVGVCYSFLRLYVSLLREQEKPKQL
;
A
#
# COMPACT_ATOMS: atom_id res chain seq x y z
N ARG A 1 -3.86 16.68 -9.38
CA ARG A 1 -3.04 15.52 -9.82
C ARG A 1 -3.68 14.66 -10.94
N LEU A 2 -4.84 15.02 -11.51
CA LEU A 2 -5.34 14.41 -12.76
C LEU A 2 -5.99 15.40 -13.75
N VAL A 3 -5.79 16.72 -13.59
CA VAL A 3 -6.36 17.70 -14.54
C VAL A 3 -5.38 18.85 -14.75
N SER A 4 -4.68 18.78 -15.89
CA SER A 4 -4.08 19.89 -16.66
C SER A 4 -3.07 19.26 -17.62
N PHE A 5 -3.49 18.89 -18.83
CA PHE A 5 -2.53 18.59 -19.89
C PHE A 5 -2.77 19.53 -21.07
N SER A 6 -1.85 20.48 -21.22
CA SER A 6 -1.48 20.98 -22.55
C SER A 6 -0.85 19.81 -23.32
N SER A 7 -1.04 19.80 -24.61
CA SER A 7 -0.78 18.71 -25.55
C SER A 7 0.68 18.23 -25.69
N ASP A 8 1.63 18.80 -24.95
CA ASP A 8 3.06 18.70 -25.30
C ASP A 8 3.94 17.91 -24.31
N ASN A 9 3.43 17.44 -23.15
CA ASN A 9 4.24 16.74 -22.12
C ASN A 9 3.67 15.35 -21.73
N LEU A 10 3.54 14.43 -22.68
CA LEU A 10 2.70 13.22 -22.57
C LEU A 10 3.39 11.89 -22.22
N THR A 11 4.68 11.85 -21.84
CA THR A 11 5.41 10.57 -21.71
C THR A 11 5.76 10.11 -20.29
N HIS A 12 5.47 10.88 -19.24
CA HIS A 12 5.92 10.53 -17.87
C HIS A 12 4.85 10.78 -16.79
N SER A 13 4.87 9.92 -15.75
CA SER A 13 4.05 10.07 -14.55
C SER A 13 4.42 11.34 -13.78
N THR A 14 3.47 11.94 -13.07
CA THR A 14 3.73 13.07 -12.17
C THR A 14 4.75 12.73 -11.08
N ASP A 15 4.82 11.46 -10.64
CA ASP A 15 5.79 11.01 -9.63
C ASP A 15 7.24 11.00 -10.15
N PHE A 16 7.46 10.99 -11.47
CA PHE A 16 8.80 11.15 -12.09
C PHE A 16 9.41 12.52 -11.75
N GLU A 17 8.63 13.58 -11.95
CA GLU A 17 9.04 14.95 -11.64
C GLU A 17 9.16 15.17 -10.13
N VAL A 18 8.32 14.53 -9.31
CA VAL A 18 8.44 14.58 -7.84
C VAL A 18 9.84 14.14 -7.40
N HIS A 19 10.28 12.97 -7.85
CA HIS A 19 11.59 12.45 -7.48
C HIS A 19 12.74 13.23 -8.14
N ARG A 20 12.58 13.75 -9.36
CA ARG A 20 13.57 14.66 -9.96
C ARG A 20 13.74 15.91 -9.10
N ASN A 21 12.64 16.50 -8.65
CA ASN A 21 12.67 17.68 -7.79
C ASN A 21 13.30 17.39 -6.43
N TRP A 22 13.05 16.21 -5.84
CA TRP A 22 13.68 15.84 -4.58
C TRP A 22 15.19 15.64 -4.71
N LEU A 23 15.66 15.06 -5.81
CA LEU A 23 17.10 15.00 -6.13
C LEU A 23 17.70 16.41 -6.23
N ALA A 24 17.03 17.34 -6.91
CA ALA A 24 17.49 18.72 -7.02
C ALA A 24 17.53 19.46 -5.68
N ILE A 25 16.47 19.36 -4.87
CA ILE A 25 16.40 19.96 -3.53
C ILE A 25 17.53 19.45 -2.66
N THR A 26 17.72 18.13 -2.60
CA THR A 26 18.69 17.53 -1.68
C THR A 26 20.12 17.80 -2.11
N HIS A 27 20.39 17.85 -3.42
CA HIS A 27 21.72 18.14 -3.96
C HIS A 27 22.14 19.60 -3.83
N SER A 28 21.25 20.52 -4.24
CA SER A 28 21.59 21.91 -4.52
C SER A 28 21.38 22.82 -3.32
N LEU A 29 20.64 22.39 -2.30
CA LEU A 29 20.32 23.18 -1.12
C LEU A 29 20.95 22.59 0.15
N PRO A 30 21.34 23.45 1.12
CA PRO A 30 21.75 22.97 2.44
C PRO A 30 20.59 22.26 3.14
N VAL A 31 20.91 21.32 4.03
CA VAL A 31 19.93 20.49 4.77
C VAL A 31 18.86 21.33 5.48
N SER A 32 19.22 22.52 5.96
CA SER A 32 18.30 23.48 6.58
C SER A 32 17.22 24.05 5.64
N ARG A 33 17.30 23.84 4.32
CA ARG A 33 16.28 24.29 3.38
C ARG A 33 15.44 23.17 2.78
N TRP A 34 15.81 21.90 2.98
CA TRP A 34 15.16 20.76 2.32
C TRP A 34 13.64 20.72 2.49
N TYR A 35 13.13 21.01 3.69
CA TYR A 35 11.68 21.00 3.98
C TYR A 35 11.00 22.37 3.86
N HIS A 36 11.78 23.44 3.64
CA HIS A 36 11.28 24.80 3.46
C HIS A 36 11.08 25.14 1.98
N GLU A 37 11.88 24.53 1.09
CA GLU A 37 11.80 24.75 -0.35
C GLU A 37 10.39 24.45 -0.88
N ASN A 38 9.85 25.38 -1.67
CA ASN A 38 8.47 25.37 -2.15
C ASN A 38 8.30 25.99 -3.55
N THR A 39 9.39 26.19 -4.31
CA THR A 39 9.34 26.67 -5.70
C THR A 39 8.48 25.76 -6.57
N SER A 40 8.55 24.45 -6.35
CA SER A 40 7.69 23.45 -6.98
C SER A 40 6.51 23.07 -6.07
N GLU A 41 5.39 22.67 -6.66
CA GLU A 41 4.31 21.99 -5.93
C GLU A 41 4.75 20.63 -5.37
N TRP A 42 5.82 20.04 -5.92
CA TRP A 42 6.39 18.76 -5.52
C TRP A 42 7.39 18.90 -4.38
N THR A 43 6.90 19.30 -3.21
CA THR A 43 7.75 19.46 -2.03
C THR A 43 8.19 18.14 -1.43
N LEU A 44 9.23 18.18 -0.58
CA LEU A 44 9.73 17.00 0.09
C LEU A 44 8.76 16.55 1.20
N ASP A 45 8.01 15.49 0.91
CA ASP A 45 6.89 15.02 1.75
C ASP A 45 7.20 13.73 2.52
N TYR A 46 8.39 13.14 2.30
CA TYR A 46 8.83 11.91 2.98
C TYR A 46 9.70 12.23 4.21
N PRO A 47 9.84 11.29 5.18
CA PRO A 47 10.65 11.55 6.36
C PRO A 47 12.14 11.61 6.03
N PRO A 48 12.96 12.18 6.95
CA PRO A 48 14.34 12.56 6.64
C PRO A 48 15.25 11.47 6.10
N LEU A 49 15.12 10.20 6.51
CA LEU A 49 15.97 9.14 5.93
C LEU A 49 15.75 8.99 4.42
N PHE A 50 14.54 9.27 3.91
CA PHE A 50 14.33 9.25 2.47
C PHE A 50 14.94 10.46 1.77
N ALA A 51 14.94 11.63 2.42
CA ALA A 51 15.67 12.79 1.92
C ALA A 51 17.18 12.51 1.83
N TRP A 52 17.75 11.83 2.84
CA TRP A 52 19.14 11.37 2.80
C TRP A 52 19.40 10.32 1.71
N PHE A 53 18.42 9.45 1.43
CA PHE A 53 18.50 8.51 0.32
C PHE A 53 18.53 9.23 -1.03
N GLU A 54 17.64 10.19 -1.26
CA GLU A 54 17.65 11.04 -2.47
C GLU A 54 18.95 11.85 -2.58
N PHE A 55 19.45 12.38 -1.46
CA PHE A 55 20.74 13.06 -1.42
C PHE A 55 21.88 12.14 -1.92
N GLY A 56 21.93 10.90 -1.44
CA GLY A 56 22.90 9.91 -1.89
C GLY A 56 22.79 9.59 -3.38
N LEU A 57 21.56 9.43 -3.89
CA LEU A 57 21.31 9.23 -5.33
C LEU A 57 21.73 10.46 -6.16
N SER A 58 21.54 11.66 -5.65
CA SER A 58 21.85 12.90 -6.37
C SER A 58 23.34 13.02 -6.74
N HIS A 59 24.24 12.48 -5.92
CA HIS A 59 25.67 12.45 -6.21
C HIS A 59 26.03 11.52 -7.37
N VAL A 60 25.20 10.54 -7.67
CA VAL A 60 25.33 9.72 -8.89
C VAL A 60 24.65 10.45 -10.05
N ALA A 61 23.46 11.02 -9.81
CA ALA A 61 22.66 11.73 -10.80
C ALA A 61 23.43 12.84 -11.55
N GLN A 62 24.27 13.60 -10.84
CA GLN A 62 25.07 14.69 -11.42
C GLN A 62 25.99 14.24 -12.57
N HIS A 63 26.34 12.95 -12.63
CA HIS A 63 27.18 12.37 -13.67
C HIS A 63 26.37 11.98 -14.93
N PHE A 64 25.06 11.80 -14.79
CA PHE A 64 24.15 11.51 -15.89
C PHE A 64 23.63 12.80 -16.51
N ASP A 65 23.15 13.72 -15.69
CA ASP A 65 22.63 15.00 -16.10
C ASP A 65 22.73 16.02 -14.96
N ARG A 66 23.41 17.14 -15.17
CA ARG A 66 23.50 18.20 -14.15
C ARG A 66 22.26 19.08 -14.11
N ASN A 67 21.56 19.23 -15.22
CA ASN A 67 20.40 20.11 -15.32
C ASN A 67 19.20 19.55 -14.56
N MET A 68 19.14 18.24 -14.32
CA MET A 68 18.08 17.63 -13.53
C MET A 68 18.15 18.02 -12.04
N LEU A 69 19.32 18.47 -11.57
CA LEU A 69 19.58 18.85 -10.18
C LEU A 69 19.36 20.35 -9.92
N VAL A 70 18.97 21.11 -10.93
CA VAL A 70 18.58 22.52 -10.79
C VAL A 70 17.15 22.57 -10.24
N VAL A 71 16.94 23.32 -9.14
CA VAL A 71 15.67 23.36 -8.41
C VAL A 71 14.58 24.03 -9.25
N GLU A 72 14.95 25.08 -9.98
CA GLU A 72 14.05 25.88 -10.82
C GLU A 72 13.66 25.20 -12.14
N ASN A 73 14.31 24.09 -12.49
CA ASN A 73 14.11 23.39 -13.75
C ASN A 73 12.89 22.44 -13.66
N LEU A 74 11.71 23.06 -13.49
CA LEU A 74 10.44 22.36 -13.28
C LEU A 74 10.01 21.59 -14.53
N ASN A 75 9.55 20.35 -14.33
CA ASN A 75 9.16 19.44 -15.40
C ASN A 75 10.28 19.15 -16.42
N TYR A 76 11.54 19.26 -15.99
CA TYR A 76 12.68 18.98 -16.84
C TYR A 76 12.80 17.49 -17.13
N THR A 77 12.96 17.17 -18.42
CA THR A 77 13.20 15.80 -18.86
C THR A 77 14.28 15.78 -19.93
N SER A 78 15.18 14.81 -19.82
CA SER A 78 16.18 14.47 -20.82
C SER A 78 16.30 12.94 -20.89
N PRO A 79 16.77 12.37 -22.01
CA PRO A 79 17.00 10.92 -22.10
C PRO A 79 17.92 10.40 -20.99
N SER A 80 18.95 11.18 -20.62
CA SER A 80 19.87 10.85 -19.52
C SER A 80 19.19 10.88 -18.16
N THR A 81 18.31 11.84 -17.91
CA THR A 81 17.49 11.94 -16.69
C THR A 81 16.57 10.73 -16.56
N VAL A 82 15.86 10.37 -17.64
CA VAL A 82 15.00 9.19 -17.69
C VAL A 82 15.79 7.92 -17.43
N LEU A 83 16.95 7.77 -18.10
CA LEU A 83 17.83 6.62 -17.92
C LEU A 83 18.30 6.48 -16.47
N PHE A 84 18.80 7.57 -15.88
CA PHE A 84 19.27 7.57 -14.48
C PHE A 84 18.17 7.14 -13.53
N GLN A 85 17.00 7.76 -13.63
CA GLN A 85 15.87 7.47 -12.75
C GLN A 85 15.39 6.02 -12.89
N ARG A 86 15.30 5.47 -14.12
CA ARG A 86 14.91 4.07 -14.31
C ARG A 86 15.97 3.11 -13.74
N LEU A 87 17.26 3.41 -13.93
CA LEU A 87 18.36 2.61 -13.38
C LEU A 87 18.42 2.68 -11.85
N SER A 88 18.14 3.83 -11.24
CA SER A 88 18.15 3.97 -9.77
C SER A 88 17.08 3.10 -9.13
N VAL A 89 15.86 3.05 -9.68
CA VAL A 89 14.79 2.14 -9.21
C VAL A 89 15.25 0.68 -9.30
N ILE A 90 15.71 0.23 -10.49
CA ILE A 90 16.19 -1.14 -10.71
C ILE A 90 17.34 -1.51 -9.76
N PHE A 91 18.29 -0.59 -9.54
CA PHE A 91 19.40 -0.81 -8.63
C PHE A 91 18.92 -1.01 -7.19
N THR A 92 17.98 -0.17 -6.74
CA THR A 92 17.46 -0.23 -5.37
C THR A 92 16.59 -1.47 -5.11
N ASP A 93 16.02 -2.07 -6.16
CA ASP A 93 15.27 -3.34 -6.08
C ASP A 93 16.15 -4.53 -5.70
N VAL A 94 17.48 -4.42 -5.72
CA VAL A 94 18.37 -5.44 -5.15
C VAL A 94 18.03 -5.70 -3.67
N VAL A 95 17.60 -4.68 -2.93
CA VAL A 95 17.12 -4.82 -1.54
C VAL A 95 15.86 -5.68 -1.50
N PHE A 96 14.92 -5.47 -2.43
CA PHE A 96 13.71 -6.28 -2.56
C PHE A 96 14.03 -7.73 -2.91
N ILE A 97 14.89 -7.96 -3.89
CA ILE A 97 15.33 -9.31 -4.30
C ILE A 97 15.96 -10.05 -3.13
N TYR A 98 16.83 -9.38 -2.36
CA TYR A 98 17.42 -9.95 -1.16
C TYR A 98 16.36 -10.27 -0.10
N ALA A 99 15.37 -9.40 0.10
CA ALA A 99 14.26 -9.63 1.01
C ALA A 99 13.44 -10.86 0.63
N VAL A 100 13.08 -11.00 -0.65
CA VAL A 100 12.36 -12.15 -1.19
C VAL A 100 13.12 -13.44 -0.90
N ARG A 101 14.45 -13.46 -1.16
CA ARG A 101 15.30 -14.62 -0.84
C ARG A 101 15.22 -15.01 0.63
N GLU A 102 15.26 -14.03 1.54
CA GLU A 102 15.15 -14.30 2.97
C GLU A 102 13.75 -14.78 3.38
N CYS A 103 12.68 -14.24 2.79
CA CYS A 103 11.32 -14.74 3.00
C CYS A 103 11.17 -16.19 2.52
N CYS A 104 11.68 -16.52 1.32
CA CYS A 104 11.64 -17.88 0.78
C CYS A 104 12.37 -18.90 1.67
N ARG A 105 13.43 -18.48 2.37
CA ARG A 105 14.15 -19.33 3.35
C ARG A 105 13.33 -19.62 4.62
N CYS A 106 12.38 -18.75 4.95
CA CYS A 106 11.51 -18.90 6.12
C CYS A 106 10.30 -19.81 5.84
N VAL A 107 9.95 -20.05 4.58
CA VAL A 107 8.82 -20.90 4.21
C VAL A 107 9.19 -22.37 4.39
N LYS A 108 8.29 -23.15 4.99
CA LYS A 108 8.47 -24.59 5.17
C LYS A 108 8.43 -25.33 3.83
N GLU A 109 9.51 -26.01 3.47
CA GLU A 109 9.53 -26.91 2.32
C GLU A 109 9.12 -28.33 2.71
N GLN A 110 8.25 -28.96 1.91
CA GLN A 110 8.02 -30.40 2.02
C GLN A 110 9.20 -31.16 1.40
N LYS A 111 9.85 -32.02 2.19
CA LYS A 111 10.89 -32.93 1.69
C LYS A 111 10.28 -33.87 0.66
N GLY A 112 10.71 -33.80 -0.60
CA GLY A 112 10.41 -34.82 -1.61
C GLY A 112 9.97 -34.32 -3.00
N SER A 113 9.60 -33.05 -3.17
CA SER A 113 9.19 -32.56 -4.50
C SER A 113 10.38 -32.15 -5.36
N ARG A 114 10.65 -32.93 -6.41
CA ARG A 114 11.69 -32.63 -7.42
C ARG A 114 11.26 -31.53 -8.42
N ASP A 115 9.96 -31.31 -8.59
CA ASP A 115 9.42 -30.29 -9.50
C ASP A 115 9.48 -28.90 -8.87
N LEU A 116 10.27 -27.99 -9.47
CA LEU A 116 10.46 -26.61 -9.01
C LEU A 116 9.13 -25.84 -8.92
N LEU A 117 8.21 -26.11 -9.84
CA LEU A 117 6.91 -25.44 -9.91
C LEU A 117 5.98 -25.79 -8.74
N ASN A 118 6.34 -26.77 -7.91
CA ASN A 118 5.58 -27.18 -6.74
C ASN A 118 6.23 -26.75 -5.42
N ARG A 119 7.38 -26.07 -5.48
CA ARG A 119 8.07 -25.64 -4.27
C ARG A 119 7.45 -24.34 -3.75
N PRO A 120 6.97 -24.31 -2.48
CA PRO A 120 6.40 -23.10 -1.88
C PRO A 120 7.33 -21.89 -1.99
N SER A 121 8.64 -22.10 -1.80
CA SER A 121 9.68 -21.08 -1.89
C SER A 121 9.81 -20.48 -3.29
N PHE A 122 9.78 -21.30 -4.34
CA PHE A 122 9.82 -20.84 -5.73
C PHE A 122 8.54 -20.09 -6.12
N ILE A 123 7.38 -20.64 -5.75
CA ILE A 123 6.08 -19.99 -5.99
C ILE A 123 6.07 -18.61 -5.32
N LEU A 124 6.48 -18.52 -4.06
CA LEU A 124 6.57 -17.24 -3.34
C LEU A 124 7.51 -16.25 -4.03
N ALA A 125 8.68 -16.71 -4.49
CA ALA A 125 9.62 -15.86 -5.21
C ALA A 125 8.99 -15.25 -6.47
N VAL A 126 8.25 -16.03 -7.27
CA VAL A 126 7.56 -15.51 -8.45
C VAL A 126 6.40 -14.59 -8.07
N LEU A 127 5.60 -14.93 -7.04
CA LEU A 127 4.49 -14.08 -6.58
C LEU A 127 4.95 -12.69 -6.10
N LEU A 128 6.17 -12.59 -5.55
CA LEU A 128 6.75 -11.34 -5.08
C LEU A 128 7.52 -10.59 -6.18
N LEU A 129 8.46 -11.24 -6.87
CA LEU A 129 9.32 -10.60 -7.87
C LEU A 129 8.58 -10.22 -9.16
N TRP A 130 7.61 -11.02 -9.57
CA TRP A 130 6.76 -10.76 -10.74
C TRP A 130 5.41 -10.15 -10.34
N ASN A 131 5.32 -9.56 -9.15
CA ASN A 131 4.08 -8.94 -8.69
C ASN A 131 3.66 -7.81 -9.65
N PHE A 132 2.56 -8.02 -10.37
CA PHE A 132 2.07 -7.07 -11.37
C PHE A 132 1.98 -5.64 -10.82
N GLY A 133 1.30 -5.46 -9.68
CA GLY A 133 1.07 -4.15 -9.10
C GLY A 133 2.34 -3.42 -8.71
N LEU A 134 3.35 -4.13 -8.18
CA LEU A 134 4.64 -3.54 -7.86
C LEU A 134 5.38 -3.11 -9.12
N LEU A 135 5.43 -3.98 -10.14
CA LEU A 135 6.12 -3.70 -11.40
C LEU A 135 5.57 -2.46 -12.11
N ILE A 136 4.24 -2.32 -12.19
CA ILE A 136 3.63 -1.16 -12.85
C ILE A 136 3.84 0.13 -12.05
N VAL A 137 3.79 0.07 -10.71
CA VAL A 137 3.89 1.27 -9.88
C VAL A 137 5.33 1.79 -9.87
N ASP A 138 6.32 0.90 -9.83
CA ASP A 138 7.72 1.32 -9.73
C ASP A 138 8.36 1.57 -11.11
N HIS A 139 8.19 0.65 -12.06
CA HIS A 139 8.90 0.72 -13.34
C HIS A 139 8.14 1.42 -14.47
N ILE A 140 6.84 1.66 -14.32
CA ILE A 140 6.06 2.45 -15.28
C ILE A 140 5.71 3.80 -14.65
N HIS A 141 4.94 3.79 -13.56
CA HIS A 141 4.46 4.98 -12.84
C HIS A 141 5.55 5.74 -12.05
N PHE A 142 6.74 5.15 -11.88
CA PHE A 142 7.92 5.72 -11.24
C PHE A 142 7.79 5.93 -9.73
N GLN A 143 8.13 4.91 -8.95
CA GLN A 143 8.24 4.98 -7.49
C GLN A 143 9.35 4.03 -6.98
N TYR A 144 9.85 4.29 -5.77
CA TYR A 144 10.82 3.42 -5.07
C TYR A 144 10.12 2.47 -4.08
N ASN A 145 8.98 1.84 -4.43
CA ASN A 145 8.31 0.99 -3.45
C ASN A 145 8.98 -0.36 -3.24
N GLY A 146 9.62 -0.96 -4.25
CA GLY A 146 10.31 -2.24 -4.17
C GLY A 146 11.40 -2.17 -3.11
N PHE A 147 12.25 -1.14 -3.17
CA PHE A 147 13.18 -0.77 -2.10
C PHE A 147 12.55 -0.76 -0.70
N LEU A 148 11.43 -0.05 -0.53
CA LEU A 148 10.73 0.08 0.75
C LEU A 148 10.08 -1.24 1.21
N PHE A 149 9.47 -1.98 0.30
CA PHE A 149 8.92 -3.31 0.57
C PHE A 149 10.03 -4.30 0.87
N GLY A 150 11.24 -4.11 0.34
CA GLY A 150 12.43 -4.88 0.71
C GLY A 150 12.73 -4.74 2.20
N PHE A 151 12.72 -3.52 2.73
CA PHE A 151 12.83 -3.29 4.18
C PHE A 151 11.68 -3.94 4.96
N LEU A 152 10.43 -3.83 4.49
CA LEU A 152 9.27 -4.46 5.15
C LEU A 152 9.40 -5.98 5.22
N LEU A 153 9.75 -6.62 4.11
CA LEU A 153 9.85 -8.08 4.02
C LEU A 153 11.06 -8.59 4.81
N LEU A 154 12.19 -7.88 4.79
CA LEU A 154 13.33 -8.20 5.65
C LEU A 154 12.98 -8.06 7.13
N SER A 155 12.20 -7.03 7.51
CA SER A 155 11.79 -6.86 8.90
C SER A 155 10.82 -7.94 9.37
N VAL A 156 10.02 -8.51 8.46
CA VAL A 156 9.20 -9.70 8.76
C VAL A 156 10.06 -10.96 8.88
N ALA A 157 11.05 -11.14 7.99
CA ALA A 157 11.89 -12.35 7.96
C ALA A 157 12.89 -12.43 9.12
N LYS A 158 13.25 -11.31 9.75
CA LYS A 158 14.26 -11.25 10.83
C LYS A 158 13.63 -10.75 12.13
N HIS A 159 13.62 -11.54 13.21
CA HIS A 159 12.99 -11.17 14.49
C HIS A 159 13.51 -9.86 15.12
N LEU A 160 14.67 -9.89 15.82
CA LEU A 160 15.17 -8.73 16.57
C LEU A 160 15.72 -7.63 15.65
N LYS A 161 16.41 -8.03 14.57
CA LYS A 161 16.80 -7.10 13.50
C LYS A 161 15.59 -6.48 12.79
N GLY A 162 14.41 -7.09 12.90
CA GLY A 162 13.18 -6.59 12.33
C GLY A 162 12.70 -5.30 12.99
N ALA A 163 12.93 -5.12 14.29
CA ALA A 163 12.64 -3.85 14.96
C ALA A 163 13.46 -2.71 14.34
N LEU A 164 14.78 -2.92 14.17
CA LEU A 164 15.68 -1.95 13.54
C LEU A 164 15.26 -1.63 12.10
N LEU A 165 15.05 -2.66 11.27
CA LEU A 165 14.68 -2.52 9.87
C LEU A 165 13.31 -1.82 9.70
N PHE A 166 12.34 -2.15 10.56
CA PHE A 166 11.04 -1.50 10.55
C PHE A 166 11.11 -0.03 11.01
N SER A 167 11.95 0.29 12.01
CA SER A 167 12.18 1.68 12.40
C SER A 167 12.83 2.50 11.28
N ILE A 168 13.76 1.90 10.53
CA ILE A 168 14.34 2.53 9.33
C ILE A 168 13.24 2.75 8.29
N LEU A 169 12.43 1.72 7.99
CA LEU A 169 11.31 1.83 7.04
C LEU A 169 10.33 2.94 7.40
N LEU A 170 9.93 3.07 8.66
CA LEU A 170 9.02 4.11 9.10
C LEU A 170 9.59 5.51 8.88
N ASN A 171 10.90 5.66 9.04
CA ASN A 171 11.64 6.91 8.77
C ASN A 171 11.99 7.10 7.27
N LEU A 172 11.81 6.07 6.42
CA LEU A 172 11.88 6.19 4.97
C LEU A 172 10.51 6.56 4.37
N LYS A 173 9.40 6.02 4.90
CA LYS A 173 8.05 6.38 4.46
C LYS A 173 7.04 6.16 5.59
N HIS A 174 6.40 7.24 6.03
CA HIS A 174 5.50 7.22 7.19
C HIS A 174 4.22 6.38 6.98
N ILE A 175 3.85 6.06 5.73
CA ILE A 175 2.67 5.20 5.44
C ILE A 175 2.76 3.81 6.10
N TYR A 176 3.97 3.30 6.36
CA TYR A 176 4.17 2.03 7.04
C TYR A 176 3.77 2.07 8.53
N LEU A 177 3.38 3.24 9.05
CA LEU A 177 2.70 3.33 10.35
C LEU A 177 1.43 2.46 10.39
N TYR A 178 0.80 2.17 9.24
CA TYR A 178 -0.35 1.26 9.12
C TYR A 178 -0.09 -0.11 9.76
N VAL A 179 1.13 -0.63 9.66
CA VAL A 179 1.52 -1.92 10.24
C VAL A 179 2.23 -1.80 11.59
N GLY A 180 2.51 -0.57 12.04
CA GLY A 180 3.19 -0.28 13.30
C GLY A 180 2.57 -0.95 14.53
N PRO A 181 1.23 -0.95 14.70
CA PRO A 181 0.57 -1.64 15.83
C PRO A 181 0.91 -3.13 15.91
N ALA A 182 1.00 -3.83 14.77
CA ALA A 182 1.37 -5.25 14.75
C ALA A 182 2.79 -5.47 15.27
N TYR A 183 3.77 -4.66 14.81
CA TYR A 183 5.16 -4.74 15.30
C TYR A 183 5.24 -4.42 16.78
N GLY A 184 4.67 -3.30 17.21
CA GLY A 184 4.76 -2.83 18.60
C GLY A 184 4.22 -3.86 19.57
N ILE A 185 3.02 -4.39 19.30
CA ILE A 185 2.34 -5.31 20.22
C ILE A 185 2.96 -6.72 20.14
N TYR A 186 3.34 -7.19 18.95
CA TYR A 186 4.00 -8.48 18.82
C TYR A 186 5.37 -8.51 19.51
N LEU A 187 6.20 -7.47 19.33
CA LEU A 187 7.51 -7.38 19.96
C LEU A 187 7.38 -7.18 21.47
N LEU A 188 6.46 -6.32 21.93
CA LEU A 188 6.17 -6.18 23.35
C LEU A 188 5.77 -7.55 23.95
N ARG A 189 4.85 -8.25 23.31
CA ARG A 189 4.32 -9.55 23.78
C ARG A 189 5.33 -10.69 23.73
N SER A 190 6.15 -10.77 22.69
CA SER A 190 6.99 -11.93 22.39
C SER A 190 8.44 -11.76 22.84
N TYR A 191 8.93 -10.52 22.92
CA TYR A 191 10.30 -10.22 23.33
C TYR A 191 10.38 -9.76 24.79
N CYS A 192 9.52 -8.83 25.21
CA CYS A 192 9.58 -8.26 26.56
C CYS A 192 8.98 -9.17 27.64
N PHE A 193 7.98 -10.00 27.31
CA PHE A 193 7.47 -11.05 28.21
C PHE A 193 8.13 -12.39 27.89
N THR A 194 8.91 -12.90 28.84
CA THR A 194 9.80 -14.06 28.62
C THR A 194 9.11 -15.41 28.85
N GLN A 195 8.01 -15.44 29.59
CA GLN A 195 7.30 -16.66 29.93
C GLN A 195 5.80 -16.53 29.68
N ASN A 196 5.18 -17.66 29.35
CA ASN A 196 3.74 -17.79 29.23
C ASN A 196 3.21 -18.68 30.37
N ASN A 197 1.97 -18.45 30.78
CA ASN A 197 1.24 -19.40 31.62
C ASN A 197 0.89 -20.66 30.81
N LYS A 198 0.48 -21.75 31.48
CA LYS A 198 0.17 -23.05 30.84
C LYS A 198 -0.94 -22.94 29.80
N ASP A 199 -1.93 -22.09 30.07
CA ASP A 199 -3.03 -21.68 29.19
C ASP A 199 -2.59 -20.81 27.99
N GLY A 200 -1.33 -20.35 27.96
CA GLY A 200 -0.78 -19.46 26.94
C GLY A 200 -0.98 -17.96 27.22
N SER A 201 -1.62 -17.60 28.35
CA SER A 201 -1.80 -16.21 28.74
C SER A 201 -0.47 -15.57 29.17
N VAL A 202 -0.46 -14.22 29.19
CA VAL A 202 0.71 -13.44 29.58
C VAL A 202 0.99 -13.67 31.07
N ARG A 203 2.22 -14.05 31.41
CA ARG A 203 2.70 -14.01 32.79
C ARG A 203 3.28 -12.63 33.08
N TRP A 204 2.53 -11.78 33.76
CA TRP A 204 2.92 -10.39 34.04
C TRP A 204 4.25 -10.27 34.81
N SER A 205 4.56 -11.20 35.70
CA SER A 205 5.84 -11.25 36.42
C SER A 205 7.06 -11.54 35.54
N SER A 206 6.86 -12.00 34.29
CA SER A 206 7.95 -12.31 33.36
C SER A 206 8.40 -11.13 32.51
N PHE A 207 7.85 -9.94 32.77
CA PHE A 207 8.17 -8.70 32.08
C PHE A 207 9.62 -8.28 32.36
N SER A 208 10.38 -8.05 31.29
CA SER A 208 11.75 -7.57 31.37
C SER A 208 11.84 -6.12 30.91
N LEU A 209 12.03 -5.20 31.87
CA LEU A 209 12.25 -3.78 31.57
C LEU A 209 13.50 -3.58 30.70
N LEU A 210 14.57 -4.34 30.92
CA LEU A 210 15.80 -4.25 30.13
C LEU A 210 15.55 -4.56 28.64
N ARG A 211 14.71 -5.55 28.33
CA ARG A 211 14.33 -5.87 26.95
C ARG A 211 13.47 -4.78 26.31
N LEU A 212 12.58 -4.17 27.09
CA LEU A 212 11.81 -3.01 26.62
C LEU A 212 12.74 -1.82 26.32
N LEU A 213 13.67 -1.51 27.23
CA LEU A 213 14.66 -0.45 27.02
C LEU A 213 15.56 -0.74 25.82
N THR A 214 15.93 -1.99 25.60
CA THR A 214 16.70 -2.40 24.41
C THR A 214 15.90 -2.12 23.14
N LEU A 215 14.64 -2.54 23.06
CA LEU A 215 13.75 -2.22 21.93
C LEU A 215 13.57 -0.71 21.74
N GLY A 216 13.29 0.01 22.82
CA GLY A 216 13.14 1.45 22.82
C GLY A 216 14.40 2.16 22.32
N SER A 217 15.59 1.72 22.75
CA SER A 217 16.87 2.28 22.32
C SER A 217 17.10 2.13 20.81
N ILE A 218 16.67 1.02 20.21
CA ILE A 218 16.77 0.81 18.75
C ILE A 218 15.90 1.85 18.02
N VAL A 219 14.64 1.98 18.42
CA VAL A 219 13.69 2.92 17.79
C VAL A 219 14.18 4.36 17.96
N VAL A 220 14.55 4.74 19.20
CA VAL A 220 15.05 6.09 19.52
C VAL A 220 16.31 6.40 18.74
N SER A 221 17.26 5.47 18.64
CA SER A 221 18.51 5.69 17.89
C SER A 221 18.23 5.99 16.41
N VAL A 222 17.34 5.24 15.75
CA VAL A 222 16.98 5.49 14.36
C VAL A 222 16.25 6.83 14.20
N CYS A 223 15.31 7.14 15.10
CA CYS A 223 14.59 8.42 15.07
C CYS A 223 15.53 9.61 15.31
N VAL A 224 16.51 9.49 16.20
CA VAL A 224 17.52 10.52 16.46
C VAL A 224 18.41 10.70 15.22
N LEU A 225 18.86 9.62 14.58
CA LEU A 225 19.65 9.72 13.35
C LEU A 225 18.87 10.35 12.19
N SER A 226 17.57 10.06 12.09
CA SER A 226 16.69 10.58 11.05
C SER A 226 16.29 12.05 11.31
N ILE A 227 15.60 12.29 12.43
CA ILE A 227 14.88 13.53 12.72
C ILE A 227 15.71 14.46 13.61
N GLY A 228 16.71 13.94 14.34
CA GLY A 228 17.56 14.71 15.26
C GLY A 228 18.21 15.96 14.64
N PRO A 229 18.80 15.90 13.43
CA PRO A 229 19.34 17.10 12.77
C PRO A 229 18.29 18.21 12.59
N PHE A 230 17.06 17.84 12.24
CA PHE A 230 15.97 18.79 12.02
C PHE A 230 15.40 19.34 13.33
N ILE A 231 15.46 18.56 14.42
CA ILE A 231 15.15 19.05 15.77
C ILE A 231 16.19 20.09 16.21
N ALA A 232 17.48 19.79 16.02
CA ALA A 232 18.57 20.72 16.37
C ALA A 232 18.48 22.04 15.59
N MET A 233 17.97 22.02 14.36
CA MET A 233 17.71 23.22 13.55
C MET A 233 16.37 23.91 13.86
N GLY A 234 15.55 23.40 14.78
CA GLY A 234 14.24 23.96 15.10
C GLY A 234 13.15 23.75 14.03
N GLN A 235 13.34 22.77 13.13
CA GLN A 235 12.49 22.54 11.95
C GLN A 235 11.45 21.42 12.12
N LEU A 236 11.35 20.83 13.31
CA LEU A 236 10.40 19.73 13.55
C LEU A 236 8.95 20.07 13.16
N PRO A 237 8.38 21.25 13.49
CA PRO A 237 7.02 21.60 13.07
C PRO A 237 6.86 21.65 11.55
N GLN A 238 7.87 22.17 10.84
CA GLN A 238 7.88 22.23 9.39
C GLN A 238 7.89 20.83 8.78
N VAL A 239 8.80 19.96 9.24
CA VAL A 239 8.89 18.56 8.80
C VAL A 239 7.56 17.83 9.02
N LEU A 240 6.96 17.98 10.19
CA LEU A 240 5.67 17.35 10.51
C LEU A 240 4.52 17.85 9.63
N SER A 241 4.48 19.15 9.31
CA SER A 241 3.47 19.73 8.41
C SER A 241 3.55 19.19 6.98
N ARG A 242 4.77 18.85 6.51
CA ARG A 242 5.01 18.23 5.20
C ARG A 242 4.61 16.75 5.18
N LEU A 243 4.98 16.02 6.23
CA LEU A 243 4.66 14.59 6.40
C LEU A 243 3.16 14.34 6.53
N PHE A 244 2.46 15.19 7.27
CA PHE A 244 1.03 15.05 7.57
C PHE A 244 0.26 16.29 7.10
N PRO A 245 0.04 16.44 5.78
CA PRO A 245 -0.71 17.57 5.23
C PRO A 245 -2.21 17.39 5.52
N PHE A 246 -2.71 18.03 6.57
CA PHE A 246 -4.10 17.87 7.04
C PHE A 246 -5.16 18.49 6.11
N LYS A 247 -4.79 19.33 5.13
CA LYS A 247 -5.71 20.05 4.22
C LYS A 247 -6.26 19.20 3.06
N ARG A 248 -6.35 17.88 3.22
CA ARG A 248 -6.73 16.98 2.13
C ARG A 248 -8.06 16.30 2.44
N GLY A 249 -8.96 16.20 1.45
CA GLY A 249 -10.27 15.55 1.59
C GLY A 249 -10.20 14.03 1.79
N LEU A 250 -11.31 13.44 2.24
CA LEU A 250 -11.43 12.01 2.59
C LEU A 250 -10.94 11.06 1.50
N CYS A 251 -11.34 11.31 0.25
CA CYS A 251 -10.96 10.53 -0.93
C CYS A 251 -10.19 11.39 -1.92
N HIS A 252 -9.28 10.77 -2.67
CA HIS A 252 -8.61 11.38 -3.80
C HIS A 252 -9.55 11.59 -5.01
N ALA A 253 -9.03 12.18 -6.08
CA ALA A 253 -9.74 12.24 -7.37
C ALA A 253 -10.03 10.85 -7.94
N TYR A 254 -9.09 9.91 -7.79
CA TYR A 254 -9.33 8.48 -7.99
C TYR A 254 -9.54 7.83 -6.62
N TRP A 255 -10.66 7.13 -6.44
CA TRP A 255 -10.99 6.56 -5.13
C TRP A 255 -10.27 5.25 -4.94
N ALA A 256 -9.47 5.14 -3.87
CA ALA A 256 -8.93 3.86 -3.45
C ALA A 256 -10.09 2.87 -3.22
N PRO A 257 -9.91 1.58 -3.57
CA PRO A 257 -10.98 0.59 -3.48
C PRO A 257 -11.25 0.14 -2.03
N ASN A 258 -11.79 1.04 -1.21
CA ASN A 258 -12.06 0.84 0.21
C ASN A 258 -13.52 1.17 0.57
N ILE A 259 -13.83 1.20 1.88
CA ILE A 259 -15.22 1.42 2.33
C ILE A 259 -15.75 2.80 1.94
N TRP A 260 -14.87 3.79 1.83
CA TRP A 260 -15.25 5.17 1.54
C TRP A 260 -15.69 5.33 0.08
N ALA A 261 -15.14 4.56 -0.85
CA ALA A 261 -15.63 4.52 -2.23
C ALA A 261 -17.09 4.02 -2.29
N LEU A 262 -17.44 3.00 -1.49
CA LEU A 262 -18.82 2.51 -1.38
C LEU A 262 -19.74 3.53 -0.71
N TYR A 263 -19.26 4.17 0.35
CA TYR A 263 -19.98 5.21 1.08
C TYR A 263 -20.30 6.42 0.18
N ASN A 264 -19.32 6.90 -0.59
CA ASN A 264 -19.49 8.03 -1.50
C ASN A 264 -20.44 7.71 -2.66
N VAL A 265 -20.44 6.47 -3.17
CA VAL A 265 -21.43 6.07 -4.19
C VAL A 265 -22.82 5.97 -3.59
N LEU A 266 -22.95 5.45 -2.37
CA LEU A 266 -24.23 5.43 -1.69
C LEU A 266 -24.78 6.85 -1.51
N ASP A 267 -23.96 7.80 -1.05
CA ASP A 267 -24.33 9.21 -0.93
C ASP A 267 -24.83 9.79 -2.27
N LYS A 268 -24.08 9.54 -3.35
CA LYS A 268 -24.46 9.98 -4.70
C LYS A 268 -25.78 9.36 -5.17
N VAL A 269 -25.99 8.07 -4.95
CA VAL A 269 -27.22 7.37 -5.33
C VAL A 269 -28.41 7.91 -4.54
N LEU A 270 -28.24 8.14 -3.24
CA LEU A 270 -29.27 8.72 -2.39
C LEU A 270 -29.62 10.15 -2.80
N ALA A 271 -28.62 10.98 -3.11
CA ALA A 271 -28.84 12.33 -3.62
C ALA A 271 -29.63 12.32 -4.95
N MET A 272 -29.22 11.46 -5.90
CA MET A 272 -29.93 11.32 -7.18
C MET A 272 -31.37 10.83 -7.01
N LEU A 273 -31.61 9.88 -6.11
CA LEU A 273 -32.95 9.38 -5.81
C LEU A 273 -33.81 10.44 -5.10
N GLY A 274 -33.24 11.19 -4.15
CA GLY A 274 -33.93 12.26 -3.45
C GLY A 274 -34.39 13.39 -4.38
N VAL A 275 -33.55 13.77 -5.35
CA VAL A 275 -33.92 14.72 -6.42
C VAL A 275 -35.03 14.16 -7.30
N ARG A 276 -34.90 12.91 -7.77
CA ARG A 276 -35.93 12.27 -8.62
C ARG A 276 -37.28 12.14 -7.92
N LEU A 277 -37.27 11.90 -6.61
CA LEU A 277 -38.47 11.79 -5.77
C LEU A 277 -38.97 13.15 -5.25
N LYS A 278 -38.34 14.27 -5.65
CA LYS A 278 -38.65 15.63 -5.19
C LYS A 278 -38.58 15.83 -3.67
N LEU A 279 -37.79 15.00 -2.99
CA LEU A 279 -37.51 15.10 -1.56
C LEU A 279 -36.35 16.06 -1.28
N LEU A 280 -35.51 16.33 -2.28
CA LEU A 280 -34.38 17.25 -2.22
C LEU A 280 -34.44 18.21 -3.41
N ASN A 281 -34.14 19.47 -3.17
CA ASN A 281 -34.02 20.47 -4.24
C ASN A 281 -32.61 20.45 -4.82
N GLU A 282 -32.48 20.43 -6.15
CA GLU A 282 -31.16 20.48 -6.83
C GLU A 282 -30.35 21.73 -6.46
N ALA A 283 -31.02 22.83 -6.09
CA ALA A 283 -30.39 24.09 -5.70
C ALA A 283 -29.72 24.05 -4.32
N GLU A 284 -30.12 23.11 -3.46
CA GLU A 284 -29.59 22.96 -2.08
C GLU A 284 -28.41 21.98 -2.01
N LEU A 285 -28.15 21.22 -3.08
CA LEU A 285 -27.07 20.25 -3.12
C LEU A 285 -25.74 20.93 -3.44
N PRO A 286 -24.66 20.63 -2.70
CA PRO A 286 -23.32 21.08 -3.04
C PRO A 286 -22.98 20.64 -4.47
N ARG A 287 -22.63 21.59 -5.36
CA ARG A 287 -22.26 21.26 -6.75
C ARG A 287 -21.11 20.23 -6.72
N ALA A 288 -21.37 19.08 -7.34
CA ALA A 288 -20.55 17.87 -7.22
C ALA A 288 -19.09 18.08 -7.66
N SER A 289 -18.20 18.36 -6.71
CA SER A 289 -16.74 18.41 -6.93
C SER A 289 -16.03 17.07 -6.65
N MET A 290 -16.77 16.00 -6.36
CA MET A 290 -16.19 14.67 -6.08
C MET A 290 -15.44 14.05 -7.26
N THR A 291 -15.68 14.56 -8.47
CA THR A 291 -15.04 14.08 -9.70
C THR A 291 -14.15 15.15 -10.34
N GLY A 292 -14.07 16.37 -9.80
CA GLY A 292 -13.41 17.51 -10.45
C GLY A 292 -11.87 17.50 -10.43
N GLY A 293 -11.22 16.43 -9.95
CA GLY A 293 -9.75 16.36 -9.91
C GLY A 293 -9.06 17.25 -8.87
N LEU A 294 -9.81 18.12 -8.19
CA LEU A 294 -9.34 19.04 -7.14
C LEU A 294 -9.52 18.39 -5.76
N VAL A 295 -8.43 18.36 -4.99
CA VAL A 295 -8.39 17.85 -3.61
C VAL A 295 -8.89 18.95 -2.69
N GLN A 296 -10.21 19.07 -2.51
CA GLN A 296 -10.84 19.98 -1.54
C GLN A 296 -11.55 19.18 -0.44
N GLU A 297 -11.72 19.79 0.73
CA GLU A 297 -12.54 19.25 1.81
C GLU A 297 -13.98 19.13 1.30
N PHE A 298 -14.51 17.90 1.32
CA PHE A 298 -15.81 17.56 0.77
C PHE A 298 -16.80 17.29 1.89
N GLU A 299 -18.00 17.85 1.76
CA GLU A 299 -19.15 17.53 2.59
C GLU A 299 -20.09 16.60 1.84
N HIS A 300 -20.47 15.50 2.48
CA HIS A 300 -21.43 14.53 1.95
C HIS A 300 -22.81 15.18 1.83
N SER A 301 -23.53 14.86 0.75
CA SER A 301 -24.76 15.57 0.40
C SER A 301 -25.98 15.09 1.18
N VAL A 302 -26.04 13.80 1.51
CA VAL A 302 -27.16 13.16 2.24
C VAL A 302 -26.64 12.44 3.48
N LEU A 303 -25.55 11.71 3.34
CA LEU A 303 -24.92 10.98 4.44
C LEU A 303 -24.10 11.94 5.34
N PRO A 304 -23.86 11.58 6.61
CA PRO A 304 -23.00 12.38 7.49
C PRO A 304 -21.57 12.54 6.96
N SER A 305 -21.07 13.77 6.95
CA SER A 305 -19.68 14.05 6.59
C SER A 305 -18.71 13.33 7.53
N ILE A 306 -17.83 12.52 6.94
CA ILE A 306 -16.81 11.78 7.68
C ILE A 306 -15.60 12.69 7.90
N SER A 307 -15.16 12.84 9.15
CA SER A 307 -14.00 13.65 9.53
C SER A 307 -12.78 12.78 9.86
N PRO A 308 -11.55 13.33 9.85
CA PRO A 308 -10.34 12.58 10.19
C PRO A 308 -10.41 11.84 11.55
N PRO A 309 -10.94 12.43 12.65
CA PRO A 309 -11.12 11.71 13.91
C PRO A 309 -12.02 10.48 13.80
N ILE A 310 -13.10 10.54 13.02
CA ILE A 310 -14.00 9.39 12.80
C ILE A 310 -13.24 8.27 12.10
N THR A 311 -12.51 8.59 11.03
CA THR A 311 -11.69 7.59 10.31
C THR A 311 -10.62 6.96 11.19
N PHE A 312 -10.01 7.76 12.07
CA PHE A 312 -9.03 7.27 13.05
C PHE A 312 -9.66 6.28 14.03
N ILE A 313 -10.84 6.59 14.58
CA ILE A 313 -11.58 5.68 15.47
C ILE A 313 -11.97 4.40 14.73
N CYS A 314 -12.55 4.49 13.52
CA CYS A 314 -12.91 3.33 12.71
C CYS A 314 -11.69 2.44 12.42
N THR A 315 -10.56 3.06 12.05
CA THR A 315 -9.30 2.35 11.82
C THR A 315 -8.83 1.64 13.09
N LEU A 316 -8.79 2.34 14.23
CA LEU A 316 -8.36 1.76 15.50
C LEU A 316 -9.25 0.57 15.91
N LEU A 317 -10.57 0.72 15.82
CA LEU A 317 -11.53 -0.35 16.13
C LEU A 317 -11.35 -1.56 15.20
N SER A 318 -11.04 -1.33 13.92
CA SER A 318 -10.80 -2.40 12.95
C SER A 318 -9.50 -3.18 13.21
N ILE A 319 -8.49 -2.52 13.77
CA ILE A 319 -7.17 -3.12 14.04
C ILE A 319 -7.14 -3.82 15.41
N LEU A 320 -7.89 -3.30 16.37
CA LEU A 320 -7.82 -3.69 17.78
C LEU A 320 -8.01 -5.21 18.00
N PRO A 321 -9.01 -5.91 17.39
CA PRO A 321 -9.14 -7.35 17.60
C PRO A 321 -7.97 -8.18 17.05
N ALA A 322 -7.34 -7.76 15.94
CA ALA A 322 -6.15 -8.43 15.41
C ALA A 322 -4.97 -8.32 16.38
N VAL A 323 -4.75 -7.12 16.90
CA VAL A 323 -3.70 -6.82 17.89
C VAL A 323 -3.97 -7.53 19.22
N ALA A 324 -5.22 -7.51 19.70
CA ALA A 324 -5.64 -8.23 20.90
C ALA A 324 -5.48 -9.75 20.76
N SER A 325 -5.69 -10.28 19.55
CA SER A 325 -5.45 -11.69 19.22
C SER A 325 -4.00 -12.08 19.49
N ILE A 326 -3.04 -11.30 18.97
CA ILE A 326 -1.61 -11.54 19.20
C ILE A 326 -1.23 -11.36 20.65
N TRP A 327 -1.75 -10.33 21.31
CA TRP A 327 -1.47 -10.08 22.73
C TRP A 327 -1.86 -11.29 23.59
N ARG A 328 -3.05 -11.85 23.35
CA ARG A 328 -3.53 -13.03 24.07
C ARG A 328 -2.75 -14.28 23.66
N ARG A 329 -2.57 -14.51 22.36
CA ARG A 329 -1.92 -15.69 21.79
C ARG A 329 -1.11 -15.30 20.54
N PRO A 330 0.22 -15.09 20.66
CA PRO A 330 1.02 -14.54 19.56
C PRO A 330 1.15 -15.47 18.35
N ARG A 331 0.91 -16.79 18.50
CA ARG A 331 0.96 -17.81 17.42
C ARG A 331 2.21 -17.74 16.53
N GLY A 332 3.34 -17.30 17.07
CA GLY A 332 4.62 -17.21 16.37
C GLY A 332 4.60 -16.25 15.17
N ALA A 333 5.41 -16.55 14.15
CA ALA A 333 5.56 -15.71 12.96
C ALA A 333 4.29 -15.62 12.11
N ARG A 334 3.52 -16.70 12.01
CA ARG A 334 2.26 -16.70 11.25
C ARG A 334 1.20 -15.79 11.87
N GLY A 335 1.06 -15.83 13.20
CA GLY A 335 0.17 -14.92 13.92
C GLY A 335 0.55 -13.46 13.71
N PHE A 336 1.84 -13.15 13.88
CA PHE A 336 2.41 -11.83 13.57
C PHE A 336 2.06 -11.35 12.16
N LEU A 337 2.35 -12.16 11.15
CA LEU A 337 2.13 -11.80 9.76
C LEU A 337 0.65 -11.59 9.43
N ARG A 338 -0.24 -12.43 9.98
CA ARG A 338 -1.70 -12.27 9.82
C ARG A 338 -2.20 -10.97 10.45
N CYS A 339 -1.72 -10.61 11.63
CA CYS A 339 -2.04 -9.32 12.25
C CYS A 339 -1.46 -8.16 11.47
N LEU A 340 -0.24 -8.28 10.93
CA LEU A 340 0.37 -7.26 10.08
C LEU A 340 -0.51 -6.99 8.85
N VAL A 341 -0.96 -8.03 8.14
CA VAL A 341 -1.87 -7.89 6.99
C VAL A 341 -3.20 -7.28 7.40
N LEU A 342 -3.77 -7.68 8.55
CA LEU A 342 -5.01 -7.10 9.07
C LEU A 342 -4.86 -5.64 9.51
N CYS A 343 -3.72 -5.25 10.06
CA CYS A 343 -3.43 -3.85 10.37
C CYS A 343 -3.33 -3.03 9.09
N ALA A 344 -2.59 -3.53 8.09
CA ALA A 344 -2.48 -2.91 6.78
C ALA A 344 -3.83 -2.74 6.09
N LEU A 345 -4.66 -3.80 6.05
CA LEU A 345 -6.01 -3.73 5.49
C LEU A 345 -6.93 -2.85 6.33
N GLY A 346 -6.89 -2.90 7.66
CA GLY A 346 -7.71 -2.04 8.52
C GLY A 346 -7.45 -0.55 8.26
N SER A 347 -6.16 -0.16 8.19
CA SER A 347 -5.77 1.21 7.80
C SER A 347 -6.13 1.55 6.35
N PHE A 348 -5.99 0.61 5.41
CA PHE A 348 -6.40 0.82 4.02
C PHE A 348 -7.92 1.03 3.87
N MET A 349 -8.70 0.23 4.62
CA MET A 349 -10.15 0.21 4.56
C MET A 349 -10.77 1.48 5.14
N PHE A 350 -10.28 1.92 6.30
CA PHE A 350 -10.91 2.99 7.09
C PHE A 350 -10.06 4.24 7.25
N GLY A 351 -8.86 4.30 6.67
CA GLY A 351 -7.97 5.45 6.80
C GLY A 351 -8.50 6.71 6.10
N TRP A 352 -8.06 7.87 6.60
CA TRP A 352 -8.23 9.15 5.92
C TRP A 352 -7.28 9.23 4.73
N HIS A 353 -7.78 9.64 3.56
CA HIS A 353 -6.94 10.01 2.43
C HIS A 353 -5.99 8.88 1.97
N VAL A 354 -6.55 7.68 1.85
CA VAL A 354 -5.81 6.49 1.41
C VAL A 354 -5.69 6.49 -0.11
N HIS A 355 -4.49 6.18 -0.61
CA HIS A 355 -4.21 5.98 -2.03
C HIS A 355 -4.44 4.52 -2.46
N GLU A 356 -4.89 4.33 -3.69
CA GLU A 356 -5.04 3.02 -4.35
C GLU A 356 -3.76 2.16 -4.27
N LYS A 357 -2.59 2.78 -4.45
CA LYS A 357 -1.26 2.13 -4.40
C LYS A 357 -0.98 1.44 -3.05
N ALA A 358 -1.61 1.91 -1.97
CA ALA A 358 -1.38 1.36 -0.63
C ALA A 358 -1.91 -0.08 -0.47
N ILE A 359 -2.73 -0.59 -1.41
CA ILE A 359 -3.19 -1.99 -1.44
C ILE A 359 -2.03 -3.00 -1.53
N LEU A 360 -0.86 -2.58 -2.00
CA LEU A 360 0.34 -3.44 -2.06
C LEU A 360 0.89 -3.78 -0.67
N ILE A 361 0.69 -2.90 0.33
CA ILE A 361 1.15 -3.11 1.71
C ILE A 361 0.57 -4.39 2.34
N PRO A 362 -0.73 -4.70 2.21
CA PRO A 362 -1.27 -6.00 2.62
C PRO A 362 -1.04 -7.13 1.61
N VAL A 363 -1.02 -6.87 0.30
CA VAL A 363 -0.92 -7.93 -0.74
C VAL A 363 0.42 -8.65 -0.68
N LEU A 364 1.55 -7.92 -0.56
CA LEU A 364 2.88 -8.55 -0.59
C LEU A 364 3.12 -9.47 0.61
N PRO A 365 2.89 -9.06 1.89
CA PRO A 365 3.05 -9.96 3.03
C PRO A 365 2.02 -11.10 3.02
N LEU A 366 0.83 -10.90 2.47
CA LEU A 366 -0.18 -11.96 2.33
C LEU A 366 0.29 -13.09 1.39
N SER A 367 1.13 -12.81 0.40
CA SER A 367 1.69 -13.85 -0.48
C SER A 367 2.48 -14.93 0.29
N ILE A 368 3.15 -14.54 1.39
CA ILE A 368 3.87 -15.48 2.27
C ILE A 368 2.87 -16.41 2.98
N LEU A 369 1.74 -15.88 3.47
CA LEU A 369 0.67 -16.70 4.06
C LEU A 369 -0.01 -17.58 3.01
N ALA A 370 -0.14 -17.09 1.78
CA ALA A 370 -0.79 -17.80 0.69
C ALA A 370 -0.07 -19.10 0.31
N VAL A 371 1.26 -19.16 0.42
CA VAL A 371 2.00 -20.40 0.15
C VAL A 371 1.98 -21.39 1.32
N GLU A 372 1.66 -20.94 2.53
CA GLU A 372 1.60 -21.80 3.73
C GLU A 372 0.21 -22.36 4.02
N SER A 373 -0.84 -21.65 3.58
CA SER A 373 -2.21 -21.92 4.00
C SER A 373 -3.19 -21.78 2.86
N ARG A 374 -3.99 -22.83 2.68
CA ARG A 374 -5.00 -22.90 1.63
C ARG A 374 -6.09 -21.82 1.76
N GLU A 375 -6.54 -21.51 2.98
CA GLU A 375 -7.55 -20.47 3.19
C GLU A 375 -6.99 -19.09 2.83
N ASP A 376 -5.75 -18.83 3.24
CA ASP A 376 -5.05 -17.58 2.94
C ASP A 376 -4.72 -17.45 1.45
N ALA A 377 -4.46 -18.59 0.76
CA ALA A 377 -4.29 -18.62 -0.69
C ALA A 377 -5.55 -18.17 -1.45
N GLY A 378 -6.74 -18.62 -1.03
CA GLY A 378 -8.00 -18.19 -1.62
C GLY A 378 -8.25 -16.70 -1.42
N ILE A 379 -7.99 -16.19 -0.21
CA ILE A 379 -8.11 -14.75 0.10
C ILE A 379 -7.09 -13.94 -0.72
N PHE A 380 -5.85 -14.43 -0.84
CA PHE A 380 -4.81 -13.80 -1.63
C PHE A 380 -5.19 -13.69 -3.10
N LEU A 381 -5.69 -14.77 -3.72
CA LEU A 381 -6.10 -14.76 -5.14
C LEU A 381 -7.18 -13.72 -5.40
N LEU A 382 -8.17 -13.60 -4.51
CA LEU A 382 -9.22 -12.60 -4.63
C LEU A 382 -8.66 -11.18 -4.41
N LEU A 383 -7.98 -10.95 -3.28
CA LEU A 383 -7.45 -9.64 -2.93
C LEU A 383 -6.43 -9.12 -3.95
N THR A 384 -5.52 -9.97 -4.43
CA THR A 384 -4.50 -9.57 -5.40
C THR A 384 -5.12 -9.27 -6.76
N THR A 385 -6.06 -10.08 -7.26
CA THR A 385 -6.67 -9.84 -8.57
C THR A 385 -7.47 -8.54 -8.55
N THR A 386 -8.28 -8.33 -7.50
CA THR A 386 -9.07 -7.11 -7.34
C THR A 386 -8.20 -5.88 -7.06
N GLY A 387 -7.23 -6.00 -6.16
CA GLY A 387 -6.31 -4.93 -5.81
C GLY A 387 -5.44 -4.51 -6.98
N HIS A 388 -4.94 -5.45 -7.77
CA HIS A 388 -4.18 -5.17 -8.99
C HIS A 388 -5.03 -4.52 -10.07
N TYR A 389 -6.26 -4.99 -10.29
CA TYR A 389 -7.17 -4.34 -11.25
C TYR A 389 -7.47 -2.89 -10.85
N SER A 390 -7.59 -2.60 -9.55
CA SER A 390 -7.77 -1.22 -9.07
C SER A 390 -6.59 -0.28 -9.36
N LEU A 391 -5.43 -0.79 -9.78
CA LEU A 391 -4.30 0.03 -10.19
C LEU A 391 -4.33 0.38 -11.69
N PHE A 392 -5.25 -0.21 -12.48
CA PHE A 392 -5.36 0.03 -13.92
C PHE A 392 -5.51 1.51 -14.28
N PRO A 393 -6.31 2.31 -13.56
CA PRO A 393 -6.46 3.73 -13.87
C PRO A 393 -5.20 4.58 -13.66
N LEU A 394 -4.17 4.06 -12.98
CA LEU A 394 -2.89 4.76 -12.86
C LEU A 394 -2.14 4.86 -14.18
N LEU A 395 -2.37 3.89 -15.08
CA LEU A 395 -1.83 3.83 -16.43
C LEU A 395 -2.95 4.15 -17.41
N PHE A 396 -3.17 5.45 -17.61
CA PHE A 396 -4.28 5.98 -18.38
C PHE A 396 -3.97 6.10 -19.88
N THR A 397 -2.71 5.92 -20.29
CA THR A 397 -2.35 6.08 -21.69
C THR A 397 -2.78 4.84 -22.50
N PRO A 398 -3.38 5.01 -23.70
CA PRO A 398 -3.78 3.88 -24.53
C PRO A 398 -2.62 2.97 -24.94
N ALA A 399 -1.40 3.52 -25.05
CA ALA A 399 -0.20 2.76 -25.41
C ALA A 399 0.21 1.76 -24.31
N GLU A 400 -0.09 2.03 -23.04
CA GLU A 400 0.22 1.15 -21.91
C GLU A 400 -0.83 0.04 -21.70
N LEU A 401 -1.99 0.13 -22.37
CA LEU A 401 -3.10 -0.83 -22.19
C LEU A 401 -2.69 -2.28 -22.48
N PRO A 402 -2.03 -2.62 -23.61
CA PRO A 402 -1.60 -4.00 -23.87
C PRO A 402 -0.63 -4.51 -22.79
N ILE A 403 0.29 -3.65 -22.35
CA ILE A 403 1.30 -3.99 -21.34
C ILE A 403 0.63 -4.31 -20.00
N LYS A 404 -0.27 -3.44 -19.51
CA LYS A 404 -0.94 -3.67 -18.22
C LYS A 404 -1.85 -4.90 -18.25
N VAL A 405 -2.58 -5.13 -19.35
CA VAL A 405 -3.45 -6.30 -19.51
C VAL A 405 -2.63 -7.60 -19.55
N VAL A 406 -1.58 -7.66 -20.39
CA VAL A 406 -0.76 -8.87 -20.54
C VAL A 406 -0.04 -9.21 -19.23
N LEU A 407 0.58 -8.23 -18.57
CA LEU A 407 1.26 -8.46 -17.30
C LEU A 407 0.29 -8.93 -16.21
N MET A 408 -0.91 -8.33 -16.11
CA MET A 408 -1.93 -8.76 -15.15
C MET A 408 -2.40 -10.20 -15.43
N LEU A 409 -2.65 -10.54 -16.70
CA LEU A 409 -3.08 -11.89 -17.08
C LEU A 409 -2.00 -12.93 -16.77
N ILE A 410 -0.74 -12.67 -17.13
CA ILE A 410 0.38 -13.57 -16.82
C ILE A 410 0.48 -13.81 -15.31
N PHE A 411 0.48 -12.73 -14.52
CA PHE A 411 0.55 -12.83 -13.06
C PHE A 411 -0.63 -13.60 -12.47
N THR A 412 -1.85 -13.30 -12.93
CA THR A 412 -3.08 -13.93 -12.42
C THR A 412 -3.13 -15.41 -12.77
N ILE A 413 -2.90 -15.77 -14.04
CA ILE A 413 -2.88 -17.17 -14.50
C ILE A 413 -1.83 -17.96 -13.73
N TYR A 414 -0.62 -17.42 -13.58
CA TYR A 414 0.43 -18.06 -12.79
C TYR A 414 -0.01 -18.25 -11.32
N SER A 415 -0.50 -17.19 -10.67
CA SER A 415 -0.91 -17.24 -9.26
C SER A 415 -1.98 -18.30 -9.01
N PHE A 416 -3.00 -18.35 -9.87
CA PHE A 416 -4.09 -19.34 -9.78
C PHE A 416 -3.60 -20.76 -9.99
N THR A 417 -2.79 -20.99 -11.03
CA THR A 417 -2.28 -22.33 -11.37
C THR A 417 -1.32 -22.84 -10.30
N ALA A 418 -0.35 -22.01 -9.89
CA ALA A 418 0.65 -22.36 -8.89
C ALA A 418 0.02 -22.65 -7.51
N LEU A 419 -0.85 -21.77 -7.00
CA LEU A 419 -1.46 -21.97 -5.69
C LEU A 419 -2.47 -23.13 -5.68
N ARG A 420 -3.19 -23.36 -6.79
CA ARG A 420 -4.09 -24.53 -6.91
C ARG A 420 -3.31 -25.83 -6.91
N LYS A 421 -2.15 -25.88 -7.58
CA LYS A 421 -1.27 -27.04 -7.60
C LYS A 421 -0.63 -27.26 -6.23
N LEU A 422 -0.19 -26.19 -5.57
CA LEU A 422 0.44 -26.24 -4.25
C LEU A 422 -0.50 -26.78 -3.16
N HIS A 423 -1.76 -26.33 -3.16
CA HIS A 423 -2.76 -26.70 -2.15
C HIS A 423 -3.71 -27.80 -2.64
N SER A 424 -3.25 -28.68 -3.54
CA SER A 424 -4.06 -29.70 -4.21
C SER A 424 -4.91 -30.51 -3.21
N GLY A 425 -6.21 -30.24 -3.18
CA GLY A 425 -7.20 -30.97 -2.39
C GLY A 425 -8.56 -30.98 -3.09
N GLN A 426 -9.49 -31.84 -2.67
CA GLN A 426 -10.77 -32.11 -3.37
C GLN A 426 -11.67 -30.88 -3.60
N LEU A 427 -11.57 -29.83 -2.77
CA LEU A 427 -12.36 -28.61 -2.94
C LEU A 427 -11.66 -27.56 -3.83
N SER A 428 -12.40 -26.61 -4.38
CA SER A 428 -11.84 -25.42 -5.04
C SER A 428 -11.14 -24.49 -4.02
N LEU A 429 -10.17 -23.67 -4.46
CA LEU A 429 -9.60 -22.59 -3.64
C LEU A 429 -10.58 -21.43 -3.45
N LEU A 430 -11.44 -21.21 -4.44
CA LEU A 430 -12.44 -20.16 -4.45
C LEU A 430 -13.85 -20.75 -4.46
N HIS A 431 -14.78 -20.06 -3.80
CA HIS A 431 -16.21 -20.34 -3.89
C HIS A 431 -16.77 -19.92 -5.25
N ARG A 432 -17.90 -20.51 -5.66
CA ARG A 432 -18.52 -20.22 -6.98
C ARG A 432 -18.84 -18.73 -7.16
N LEU A 433 -19.32 -18.08 -6.11
CA LEU A 433 -19.61 -16.63 -6.13
C LEU A 433 -18.35 -15.78 -6.29
N GLU A 434 -17.23 -16.21 -5.71
CA GLU A 434 -15.94 -15.52 -5.87
C GLU A 434 -15.43 -15.64 -7.30
N VAL A 435 -15.61 -16.80 -7.93
CA VAL A 435 -15.28 -16.99 -9.35
C VAL A 435 -16.17 -16.11 -10.24
N ILE A 436 -17.48 -16.07 -10.00
CA ILE A 436 -18.41 -15.21 -10.74
C ILE A 436 -18.02 -13.73 -10.60
N TYR A 437 -17.68 -13.29 -9.37
CA TYR A 437 -17.19 -11.95 -9.11
C TYR A 437 -15.90 -11.65 -9.89
N LEU A 438 -14.91 -12.55 -9.87
CA LEU A 438 -13.68 -12.35 -10.61
C LEU A 438 -13.89 -12.32 -12.14
N LEU A 439 -14.83 -13.11 -12.67
CA LEU A 439 -15.22 -13.03 -14.09
C LEU A 439 -15.88 -11.69 -14.42
N GLY A 440 -16.63 -11.11 -13.48
CA GLY A 440 -17.20 -9.79 -13.64
C GLY A 440 -16.15 -8.68 -13.77
N LEU A 441 -14.93 -8.84 -13.23
CA LEU A 441 -13.82 -7.89 -13.48
C LEU A 441 -13.50 -7.79 -14.97
N VAL A 442 -13.58 -8.89 -15.73
CA VAL A 442 -13.34 -8.89 -17.18
C VAL A 442 -14.40 -8.04 -17.89
N ALA A 443 -15.67 -8.16 -17.48
CA ALA A 443 -16.74 -7.34 -18.02
C ALA A 443 -16.54 -5.85 -17.68
N VAL A 444 -16.13 -5.54 -16.45
CA VAL A 444 -15.81 -4.17 -16.02
C VAL A 444 -14.61 -3.62 -16.81
N ALA A 445 -13.58 -4.42 -17.06
CA ALA A 445 -12.41 -4.04 -17.84
C ALA A 445 -12.78 -3.71 -19.28
N ILE A 446 -13.56 -4.57 -19.95
CA ILE A 446 -14.04 -4.32 -21.31
C ILE A 446 -14.90 -3.05 -21.34
N ALA A 447 -15.81 -2.90 -20.38
CA ALA A 447 -16.68 -1.73 -20.30
C ALA A 447 -15.88 -0.44 -20.10
N CYS A 448 -14.92 -0.41 -19.17
CA CYS A 448 -14.19 0.80 -18.77
C CYS A 448 -13.05 1.16 -19.72
N GLU A 449 -12.30 0.19 -20.24
CA GLU A 449 -11.08 0.42 -21.03
C GLU A 449 -11.34 0.40 -22.54
N ILE A 450 -12.42 -0.24 -23.01
CA ILE A 450 -12.72 -0.39 -24.45
C ILE A 450 -14.03 0.33 -24.81
N VAL A 451 -15.15 -0.07 -24.20
CA VAL A 451 -16.47 0.44 -24.62
C VAL A 451 -16.62 1.91 -24.28
N PHE A 452 -16.26 2.32 -23.07
CA PHE A 452 -16.49 3.68 -22.61
C PHE A 452 -15.66 4.73 -23.38
N PRO A 453 -14.33 4.56 -23.60
CA PRO A 453 -13.53 5.51 -24.38
C PRO A 453 -13.95 5.60 -25.85
N LEU A 454 -14.55 4.54 -26.41
CA LEU A 454 -15.08 4.55 -27.78
C LEU A 454 -16.51 5.09 -27.87
N SER A 455 -17.16 5.35 -26.74
CA SER A 455 -18.55 5.82 -26.68
C SER A 455 -18.64 7.35 -26.54
N PRO A 456 -19.72 7.98 -27.01
CA PRO A 456 -19.96 9.40 -26.78
C PRO A 456 -20.13 9.77 -25.29
N TRP A 457 -20.26 8.78 -24.39
CA TRP A 457 -20.39 9.01 -22.95
C TRP A 457 -19.10 9.53 -22.31
N GLN A 458 -17.94 9.38 -22.94
CA GLN A 458 -16.68 9.90 -22.41
C GLN A 458 -16.74 11.40 -22.14
N GLN A 459 -17.36 12.17 -23.04
CA GLN A 459 -17.49 13.62 -22.87
C GLN A 459 -18.51 13.99 -21.79
N ARG A 460 -19.56 13.17 -21.61
CA ARG A 460 -20.66 13.45 -20.69
C ARG A 460 -20.38 13.00 -19.25
N PHE A 461 -19.64 11.90 -19.09
CA PHE A 461 -19.35 11.28 -17.79
C PHE A 461 -17.88 10.85 -17.65
N PRO A 462 -16.92 11.77 -17.78
CA PRO A 462 -15.49 11.44 -17.88
C PRO A 462 -14.93 10.61 -16.70
N PHE A 463 -15.56 10.67 -15.53
CA PHE A 463 -15.11 9.98 -14.32
C PHE A 463 -15.85 8.67 -14.02
N LEU A 464 -16.82 8.27 -14.86
CA LEU A 464 -17.61 7.06 -14.65
C LEU A 464 -16.74 5.78 -14.65
N PRO A 465 -15.77 5.58 -15.57
CA PRO A 465 -14.91 4.39 -15.54
C PRO A 465 -14.09 4.28 -14.25
N LEU A 466 -13.59 5.41 -13.75
CA LEU A 466 -12.86 5.50 -12.49
C LEU A 466 -13.75 5.10 -11.32
N LEU A 467 -14.97 5.65 -11.28
CA LEU A 467 -15.98 5.34 -10.28
C LEU A 467 -16.32 3.84 -10.29
N THR A 468 -16.67 3.30 -11.45
CA THR A 468 -17.04 1.89 -11.63
C THR A 468 -15.92 0.95 -11.19
N THR A 469 -14.68 1.23 -11.61
CA THR A 469 -13.51 0.44 -11.21
C THR A 469 -13.31 0.48 -9.69
N SER A 470 -13.38 1.67 -9.10
CA SER A 470 -13.18 1.86 -7.65
C SER A 470 -14.23 1.09 -6.85
N VAL A 471 -15.51 1.25 -7.17
CA VAL A 471 -16.64 0.63 -6.47
C VAL A 471 -16.59 -0.88 -6.60
N TYR A 472 -16.41 -1.38 -7.82
CA TYR A 472 -16.38 -2.81 -8.08
C TYR A 472 -15.24 -3.49 -7.31
N CYS A 473 -14.07 -2.84 -7.30
CA CYS A 473 -12.91 -3.34 -6.55
C CYS A 473 -13.11 -3.26 -5.04
N SER A 474 -13.75 -2.20 -4.56
CA SER A 474 -14.03 -2.02 -3.13
C SER A 474 -14.83 -3.18 -2.56
N VAL A 475 -15.78 -3.73 -3.32
CA VAL A 475 -16.55 -4.92 -2.90
C VAL A 475 -15.63 -6.12 -2.64
N GLY A 476 -14.71 -6.42 -3.57
CA GLY A 476 -13.79 -7.55 -3.44
C GLY A 476 -12.75 -7.37 -2.34
N VAL A 477 -12.25 -6.15 -2.16
CA VAL A 477 -11.31 -5.82 -1.07
C VAL A 477 -12.02 -5.91 0.30
N CYS A 478 -13.21 -5.31 0.44
CA CYS A 478 -14.05 -5.43 1.65
C CYS A 478 -14.31 -6.90 1.99
N TYR A 479 -14.71 -7.70 1.01
CA TYR A 479 -15.00 -9.11 1.22
C TYR A 479 -13.76 -9.90 1.64
N SER A 480 -12.61 -9.64 1.02
CA SER A 480 -11.33 -10.27 1.38
C SER A 480 -10.90 -9.90 2.81
N PHE A 481 -11.07 -8.64 3.20
CA PHE A 481 -10.82 -8.17 4.56
C PHE A 481 -11.70 -8.91 5.58
N LEU A 482 -13.02 -8.98 5.33
CA LEU A 482 -13.95 -9.70 6.20
C LEU A 482 -13.61 -11.19 6.31
N ARG A 483 -13.27 -11.86 5.20
CA ARG A 483 -12.84 -13.27 5.22
C ARG A 483 -11.58 -13.48 6.06
N LEU A 484 -10.58 -12.62 5.91
CA LEU A 484 -9.34 -12.69 6.69
C LEU A 484 -9.62 -12.51 8.19
N TYR A 485 -10.57 -11.63 8.52
CA TYR A 485 -11.03 -11.38 9.88
C TYR A 485 -11.77 -12.56 10.48
N VAL A 486 -12.71 -13.16 9.73
CA VAL A 486 -13.46 -14.34 10.15
C VAL A 486 -12.51 -15.51 10.41
N SER A 487 -11.52 -15.71 9.55
CA SER A 487 -10.51 -16.76 9.77
C SER A 487 -9.69 -16.52 11.05
N LEU A 488 -9.31 -15.27 11.34
CA LEU A 488 -8.63 -14.93 12.60
C LEU A 488 -9.49 -15.29 13.82
N LEU A 489 -10.79 -14.95 13.80
CA LEU A 489 -11.72 -15.22 14.91
C LEU A 489 -11.94 -16.73 15.10
N ARG A 490 -12.15 -17.49 14.02
CA ARG A 490 -12.29 -18.97 14.09
C ARG A 490 -11.05 -19.65 14.68
N GLU A 491 -9.85 -19.15 14.37
CA GLU A 491 -8.64 -19.69 14.99
C GLU A 491 -8.57 -19.42 16.51
N GLN A 492 -9.22 -18.37 17.04
CA GLN A 492 -9.28 -18.10 18.48
C GLN A 492 -10.12 -19.12 19.24
N GLU A 493 -11.19 -19.61 18.61
CA GLU A 493 -12.13 -20.57 19.20
C GLU A 493 -11.54 -21.98 19.31
N LYS A 494 -10.58 -22.35 18.45
CA LYS A 494 -9.94 -23.66 18.53
C LYS A 494 -9.09 -23.77 19.82
N PRO A 495 -9.40 -24.71 20.74
CA PRO A 495 -8.50 -25.02 21.85
C PRO A 495 -7.17 -25.57 21.30
N LYS A 496 -6.08 -25.41 22.05
CA LYS A 496 -4.79 -26.03 21.69
C LYS A 496 -5.04 -27.52 21.49
N GLN A 497 -4.73 -28.06 20.32
CA GLN A 497 -4.33 -29.47 20.26
C GLN A 497 -3.02 -29.53 21.06
N LEU A 498 -3.11 -30.22 22.20
CA LEU A 498 -2.05 -30.38 23.20
C LEU A 498 -0.83 -31.07 22.60
#